data_AF-A0A920SET9-F1
#
_entry.id   AF-A0A920SET9-F1
#
_cell.length_a   1.000
_cell.length_b   1.000
_cell.length_c   1.000
_cell.angle_alpha   90.00
_cell.angle_beta   90.00
_cell.angle_gamma   90.00
#
_symmetry.space_group_name_H-M   'P 1'
#
loop_
_entity.id
_entity.type
_entity.pdbx_description
1 polymer ?
#
loop_
_entity_poly.entity_id
_entity_poly.type
_entity_poly.pdbx_seq_one_letter_code
_entity_poly.pdbx_strand_id
1 'polypeptide(L)'
;MIYEVRTYDLKPRAIPQAEEAFAGALASQGEIRPIAAFWHTEIGPLNQIIQFGLMRILRSAIRFGLLQGKIPIGRQRSPLVTP
;
A
#
# COMPACT_ATOMS: atom_id res chain seq x y z
N MET A 1 -16.99 10.59 3.02
CA MET A 1 -16.20 9.35 2.94
C MET A 1 -15.20 9.51 1.80
N ILE A 2 -13.91 9.17 1.96
CA ILE A 2 -12.90 9.34 0.90
C ILE A 2 -12.26 7.98 0.60
N TYR A 3 -12.11 7.66 -0.68
CA TYR A 3 -11.43 6.45 -1.14
C TYR A 3 -10.05 6.81 -1.69
N GLU A 4 -9.05 6.02 -1.33
CA GLU A 4 -7.70 6.10 -1.90
C GLU A 4 -7.51 4.88 -2.80
N VAL A 5 -7.37 5.11 -4.10
CA VAL A 5 -7.01 4.08 -5.08
C VAL A 5 -5.55 4.23 -5.42
N ARG A 6 -4.79 3.14 -5.31
CA ARG A 6 -3.36 3.09 -5.61
C ARG A 6 -3.13 2.06 -6.68
N THR A 7 -2.42 2.45 -7.72
CA THR A 7 -1.96 1.55 -8.78
C THR A 7 -0.45 1.49 -8.74
N TYR A 8 0.10 0.28 -8.74
CA TYR A 8 1.53 0.02 -8.72
C TYR A 8 1.93 -0.70 -9.99
N ASP A 9 2.82 -0.09 -10.76
CA ASP A 9 3.52 -0.76 -11.85
C ASP A 9 4.63 -1.63 -11.28
N LEU A 10 4.57 -2.93 -11.57
CA LEU A 10 5.55 -3.89 -11.11
C LEU A 10 6.49 -4.29 -12.24
N LYS A 11 7.65 -4.80 -11.83
CA LYS A 11 8.54 -5.50 -12.76
C LYS A 11 7.81 -6.72 -13.33
N PRO A 12 8.07 -7.10 -14.59
CA PRO A 12 7.50 -8.31 -15.16
C PRO A 12 7.71 -9.53 -14.27
N ARG A 13 6.65 -10.34 -14.11
CA ARG A 13 6.63 -11.56 -13.27
C ARG A 13 6.75 -11.34 -11.76
N ALA A 14 6.71 -10.09 -11.28
CA ALA A 14 6.78 -9.79 -9.85
C ALA A 14 5.41 -9.85 -9.12
N ILE A 15 4.31 -10.12 -9.83
CA ILE A 15 2.97 -10.21 -9.23
C ILE A 15 2.92 -11.21 -8.07
N PRO A 16 3.35 -12.49 -8.21
CA PRO A 16 3.21 -13.47 -7.12
C PRO A 16 3.96 -13.05 -5.86
N GLN A 17 5.16 -12.49 -6.02
CA GLN A 17 5.97 -11.99 -4.91
C GLN A 17 5.31 -10.78 -4.22
N ALA A 18 4.70 -9.89 -5.00
CA ALA A 18 4.00 -8.73 -4.47
C ALA A 18 2.72 -9.12 -3.72
N GLU A 19 2.00 -10.13 -4.19
CA GLU A 19 0.82 -10.68 -3.50
C GLU A 19 1.17 -11.31 -2.16
N GLU A 20 2.24 -12.11 -2.11
CA GLU A 20 2.72 -12.72 -0.87
C GLU A 20 3.17 -11.65 0.14
N ALA A 21 3.94 -10.65 -0.31
CA ALA A 21 4.34 -9.52 0.51
C ALA A 21 3.13 -8.72 1.03
N PHE A 22 2.11 -8.54 0.19
CA PHE A 22 0.89 -7.84 0.58
C PHE A 22 0.05 -8.63 1.59
N ALA A 23 -0.05 -9.95 1.45
CA ALA A 23 -0.72 -10.82 2.42
C ALA A 23 -0.06 -10.73 3.80
N GLY A 24 1.28 -10.74 3.86
CA GLY A 24 2.02 -10.53 5.12
C GLY A 24 1.79 -9.14 5.71
N ALA A 25 1.74 -8.10 4.88
CA ALA A 25 1.49 -6.73 5.34
C ALA A 25 0.06 -6.52 5.83
N LEU A 26 -0.95 -7.14 5.22
CA LEU A 26 -2.37 -7.06 5.58
C LEU A 26 -2.61 -7.41 7.05
N ALA A 27 -1.97 -8.47 7.54
CA ALA A 27 -2.08 -8.91 8.93
C ALA A 27 -1.66 -7.82 9.93
N SER A 28 -0.64 -7.01 9.58
CA SER A 28 -0.15 -5.90 10.40
C SER A 28 -0.90 -4.58 10.16
N GLN A 29 -1.48 -4.40 8.97
CA GLN A 29 -2.04 -3.12 8.53
C GLN A 29 -3.56 -3.01 8.71
N GLY A 30 -4.30 -4.11 8.90
CA GLY A 30 -5.76 -4.11 8.97
C GLY A 30 -6.35 -3.16 10.01
N GLU A 31 -5.70 -3.00 11.16
CA GLU A 31 -6.13 -2.07 12.22
C GLU A 31 -5.83 -0.60 11.87
N ILE A 32 -4.75 -0.36 11.12
CA ILE A 32 -4.25 0.97 10.80
C ILE A 32 -4.77 1.47 9.44
N ARG A 33 -5.14 0.60 8.51
CA ARG A 33 -5.54 0.96 7.15
C ARG A 33 -6.60 -0.02 6.65
N PRO A 34 -7.89 0.32 6.74
CA PRO A 34 -8.94 -0.53 6.18
C PRO A 34 -8.80 -0.59 4.66
N ILE A 35 -8.44 -1.78 4.16
CA ILE A 35 -8.37 -2.11 2.74
C ILE A 35 -9.72 -2.73 2.38
N ALA A 36 -10.35 -2.20 1.34
CA ALA A 36 -11.64 -2.68 0.87
C ALA A 36 -11.49 -3.65 -0.31
N ALA A 37 -10.45 -3.50 -1.13
CA ALA A 37 -10.11 -4.47 -2.16
C ALA A 37 -8.65 -4.43 -2.59
N PHE A 38 -8.19 -5.52 -3.19
CA PHE A 38 -6.87 -5.68 -3.77
C PHE A 38 -6.98 -6.57 -5.01
N TRP A 39 -6.45 -6.09 -6.14
CA TRP A 39 -6.54 -6.76 -7.43
C TRP A 39 -5.22 -6.68 -8.18
N HIS A 40 -5.00 -7.60 -9.11
CA HIS A 40 -4.00 -7.46 -10.16
C HIS A 40 -4.67 -7.40 -11.54
N THR A 41 -3.95 -6.92 -12.54
CA THR A 41 -4.42 -6.81 -13.92
C THR A 41 -4.08 -8.04 -14.74
N GLU A 42 -5.08 -8.77 -15.24
CA GLU A 42 -4.88 -9.87 -16.20
C GLU A 42 -5.11 -9.44 -17.66
N ILE A 43 -5.97 -8.44 -17.90
CA ILE A 43 -6.31 -7.94 -19.23
C ILE A 43 -6.08 -6.42 -19.25
N GLY A 44 -5.35 -5.92 -20.26
CA GLY A 44 -4.96 -4.51 -20.38
C GLY A 44 -3.51 -4.26 -19.94
N PRO A 45 -3.21 -3.18 -19.19
CA PRO A 45 -1.84 -2.89 -18.74
C PRO A 45 -1.37 -3.95 -17.75
N LEU A 46 -0.51 -4.87 -18.21
CA LEU A 46 -0.03 -6.01 -17.43
C LEU A 46 0.96 -5.61 -16.32
N ASN A 47 1.15 -6.50 -15.35
CA ASN A 47 2.04 -6.30 -14.20
C ASN A 47 1.63 -5.13 -13.29
N GLN A 48 0.34 -4.85 -13.19
CA GLN A 48 -0.17 -3.85 -12.26
C GLN A 48 -0.91 -4.49 -11.09
N ILE A 49 -0.77 -3.86 -9.93
CA ILE A 49 -1.58 -4.13 -8.74
C ILE A 49 -2.37 -2.88 -8.39
N ILE A 50 -3.65 -3.07 -8.11
CA ILE A 50 -4.60 -2.03 -7.72
C ILE A 50 -5.03 -2.31 -6.28
N GLN A 51 -4.75 -1.36 -5.39
CA GLN A 51 -5.19 -1.38 -4.01
C GLN A 51 -6.27 -0.32 -3.80
N PHE A 52 -7.39 -0.74 -3.20
CA PHE A 52 -8.51 0.13 -2.87
C PHE A 52 -8.65 0.25 -1.34
N GLY A 53 -8.41 1.45 -0.81
CA GLY A 53 -8.42 1.73 0.62
C GLY A 53 -9.45 2.78 1.03
N LEU A 54 -9.98 2.65 2.25
CA LEU A 54 -10.87 3.65 2.84
C LEU A 54 -10.09 4.62 3.72
N MET A 55 -10.19 5.91 3.42
CA MET A 55 -9.51 6.95 4.21
C MET A 55 -10.53 7.75 5.03
N ARG A 56 -10.31 7.79 6.36
CA ARG A 56 -11.07 8.66 7.27
C ARG A 56 -10.48 10.07 7.24
N ILE A 57 -11.30 11.10 7.38
CA ILE A 57 -10.91 12.53 7.31
C ILE A 57 -9.71 12.89 8.23
N LEU A 58 -9.60 12.28 9.41
CA LEU A 58 -8.45 12.46 10.30
C LEU A 58 -7.13 11.88 9.73
N ARG A 59 -7.20 10.76 8.97
CA ARG A 59 -6.03 10.14 8.32
C ARG A 59 -5.54 10.97 7.13
N SER A 60 -6.44 11.62 6.38
CA SER A 60 -6.05 12.52 5.29
C SER A 60 -5.18 13.67 5.78
N ALA A 61 -5.50 14.28 6.94
CA ALA A 61 -4.70 15.36 7.51
C ALA A 61 -3.29 14.88 7.93
N ILE A 62 -3.18 13.71 8.57
CA ILE A 62 -1.89 13.12 8.96
C ILE A 62 -1.07 12.72 7.73
N ARG A 63 -1.66 12.06 6.73
CA ARG A 63 -0.96 11.70 5.49
C ARG A 63 -0.55 12.93 4.69
N PHE A 64 -1.40 13.95 4.64
CA PHE A 64 -1.03 15.24 4.07
C PHE A 64 0.16 15.84 4.82
N GLY A 65 0.14 15.85 6.15
CA GLY A 65 1.29 16.26 6.98
C GLY A 65 2.57 15.45 6.70
N LEU A 66 2.46 14.12 6.54
CA LEU A 66 3.57 13.22 6.21
C LEU A 66 4.13 13.49 4.80
N LEU A 67 3.27 13.67 3.80
CA LEU A 67 3.67 14.01 2.43
C LEU A 67 4.34 15.38 2.35
N GLN A 68 3.93 16.31 3.23
CA GLN A 68 4.52 17.64 3.35
C GLN A 68 5.77 17.65 4.25
N GLY A 69 6.23 16.50 4.75
CA GLY A 69 7.42 16.38 5.61
C GLY A 69 7.29 17.04 6.99
N LYS A 70 6.07 17.39 7.43
CA LYS A 70 5.80 18.14 8.66
C LYS A 70 5.71 17.27 9.92
N ILE A 71 5.84 15.95 9.80
CA ILE A 71 5.78 14.98 10.91
C ILE A 71 6.97 14.01 10.78
N PRO A 72 7.85 13.89 11.80
CA PRO A 72 9.02 13.01 11.72
C PRO A 72 8.59 11.53 11.77
N ILE A 73 8.99 10.75 10.76
CA ILE A 73 8.77 9.30 10.73
C ILE A 73 9.89 8.64 11.52
N GLY A 74 9.56 8.10 12.70
CA GLY A 74 10.42 7.16 13.41
C GLY A 74 10.75 5.97 12.51
N ARG A 75 12.01 5.84 12.12
CA ARG A 75 12.48 4.89 11.12
C ARG A 75 12.63 3.51 11.75
N GLN A 76 11.54 2.78 11.96
CA GLN A 76 11.62 1.36 12.30
C GLN A 76 11.98 0.59 11.02
N ARG A 77 13.27 0.32 10.82
CA ARG A 77 13.76 -0.56 9.76
C ARG A 77 13.48 -2.01 10.19
N SER A 78 12.51 -2.67 9.55
CA SER A 78 12.38 -4.13 9.67
C SER A 78 13.60 -4.80 9.02
N PRO A 79 14.25 -5.78 9.68
CA PRO A 79 15.55 -6.28 9.27
C PRO A 79 15.44 -7.49 8.35
N LEU A 80 14.78 -7.39 7.20
CA LEU A 80 14.74 -8.53 6.26
C LEU A 80 14.67 -8.05 4.81
N VAL A 81 15.71 -7.36 4.34
CA VAL A 81 16.18 -7.46 2.94
C VAL A 81 17.66 -7.07 2.92
N THR A 82 18.53 -8.03 2.64
CA THR A 82 19.91 -7.80 2.16
C THR A 82 20.14 -8.74 0.96
N PRO A 83 21.14 -8.42 0.14
CA PRO A 83 21.03 -8.09 -1.29
C PRO A 83 20.63 -9.24 -2.21
#